data_AF-A0A8T6Y751-F1
#
_entry.id   AF-A0A8T6Y751-F1
#
_cell.length_a   1.000
_cell.length_b   1.000
_cell.length_c   1.000
_cell.angle_alpha   90.00
_cell.angle_beta   90.00
_cell.angle_gamma   90.00
#
_symmetry.space_group_name_H-M   'P 1'
#
loop_
_entity.id
_entity.type
_entity.pdbx_description
1 polymer ?
#
loop_
_entity_poly.entity_id
_entity_poly.type
_entity_poly.pdbx_seq_one_letter_code
_entity_poly.pdbx_strand_id
1 'polypeptide(L)' 'MTGKMIEFKKRYSEITNRHELLKLEEEIKGYMESETFNTMPDVEKDALDDLLMKVINKKEYFHSGLDPWMLKH' A
#
# COMPACT_ATOMS: atom_id res chain seq x y z
N MET A 1 0.27 9.69 13.33
CA MET A 1 0.75 8.72 12.32
C MET A 1 1.80 7.85 12.97
N THR A 2 1.47 6.58 13.20
CA THR A 2 2.37 5.58 13.77
C THR A 2 3.64 5.40 12.93
N GLY A 3 4.75 5.01 13.58
CA GLY A 3 6.05 4.83 12.90
C GLY A 3 6.00 3.82 11.75
N LYS A 4 5.17 2.78 11.87
CA LYS A 4 4.94 1.78 10.82
C LYS A 4 4.26 2.36 9.59
N MET A 5 3.30 3.26 9.76
CA MET A 5 2.62 3.90 8.65
C MET A 5 3.56 4.82 7.85
N ILE A 6 4.44 5.55 8.55
CA ILE A 6 5.47 6.37 7.91
C ILE A 6 6.45 5.48 7.10
N GLU A 7 6.85 4.34 7.67
CA GLU A 7 7.71 3.36 7.02
C GLU A 7 7.08 2.81 5.72
N PHE A 8 5.82 2.36 5.77
CA PHE A 8 5.13 1.82 4.60
C PHE A 8 4.97 2.86 3.49
N LYS A 9 4.60 4.10 3.82
CA LYS A 9 4.51 5.19 2.82
C LYS A 9 5.86 5.49 2.18
N LYS A 10 6.93 5.52 2.97
CA LYS A 10 8.28 5.74 2.46
C LYS A 10 8.67 4.63 1.48
N ARG A 11 8.52 3.37 1.89
CA ARG A 11 8.82 2.21 1.03
C ARG A 11 7.99 2.22 -0.24
N TYR A 12 6.68 2.48 -0.15
CA TYR A 12 5.81 2.58 -1.34
C TYR A 12 6.33 3.58 -2.38
N SER A 13 6.85 4.73 -1.93
CA SER A 13 7.39 5.77 -2.80
C SER A 13 8.72 5.36 -3.47
N GLU A 14 9.52 4.54 -2.81
CA GLU A 14 10.83 4.08 -3.28
C GLU A 14 10.74 2.82 -4.17
N ILE A 15 9.65 2.05 -4.07
CA ILE A 15 9.50 0.81 -4.83
C ILE A 15 9.30 1.08 -6.33
N THR A 16 10.16 0.46 -7.14
CA THR A 16 10.17 0.56 -8.61
C THR A 16 9.90 -0.77 -9.31
N ASN A 17 9.64 -1.85 -8.57
CA ASN A 17 9.41 -3.18 -9.14
C ASN A 17 8.24 -3.92 -8.46
N ARG A 18 7.64 -4.85 -9.19
CA ARG A 18 6.47 -5.62 -8.76
C ARG A 18 6.73 -6.51 -7.54
N HIS A 19 7.92 -7.11 -7.44
CA HIS A 19 8.25 -8.04 -6.37
C HIS A 19 8.24 -7.36 -5.01
N GLU A 20 8.82 -6.16 -4.94
CA GLU A 20 8.81 -5.37 -3.71
C GLU A 20 7.42 -4.82 -3.37
N LEU A 21 6.55 -4.58 -4.37
CA LEU A 21 5.14 -4.25 -4.11
C LEU A 21 4.36 -5.42 -3.51
N LEU A 22 4.62 -6.65 -3.97
CA LEU A 22 4.01 -7.85 -3.40
C LEU A 22 4.39 -8.02 -1.93
N LYS A 23 5.68 -7.88 -1.61
CA LYS A 23 6.15 -7.93 -0.21
C LYS A 23 5.48 -6.84 0.63
N LEU A 24 5.45 -5.60 0.13
CA LEU A 24 4.83 -4.50 0.86
C LEU A 24 3.33 -4.73 1.09
N GLU A 25 2.62 -5.29 0.11
CA GLU A 25 1.21 -5.68 0.27
C GLU A 25 1.02 -6.72 1.37
N GLU A 26 1.83 -7.78 1.38
CA GLU A 26 1.78 -8.83 2.42
C GLU A 26 2.10 -8.26 3.81
N GLU A 27 3.11 -7.37 3.90
CA GLU A 27 3.48 -6.71 5.15
C GLU A 27 2.37 -5.79 5.68
N ILE A 28 1.68 -5.04 4.80
CA ILE A 28 0.55 -4.19 5.20
C ILE A 28 -0.62 -5.06 5.68
N LYS A 29 -0.95 -6.15 4.96
CA LYS A 29 -2.02 -7.07 5.38
C LYS A 29 -1.72 -7.72 6.73
N GLY A 30 -0.50 -8.24 6.91
CA GLY A 30 -0.09 -8.81 8.19
C GLY A 30 -0.08 -7.77 9.32
N TYR A 31 0.20 -6.50 9.01
CA TYR A 31 0.07 -5.43 9.99
C TYR A 31 -1.38 -5.15 10.37
N MET A 32 -2.32 -5.19 9.42
CA MET A 32 -3.76 -5.01 9.66
C MET A 32 -4.35 -6.13 10.54
N GLU A 33 -3.76 -7.33 10.50
CA GLU A 33 -4.16 -8.45 11.38
C GLU A 33 -3.57 -8.34 12.80
N SER A 34 -2.66 -7.40 13.04
CA SER A 34 -1.99 -7.26 14.33
C SER A 34 -2.86 -6.55 15.39
N GLU A 35 -2.67 -6.89 16.66
CA GLU A 35 -3.31 -6.17 17.78
C GLU A 35 -2.95 -4.67 17.80
N THR A 36 -1.78 -4.32 17.26
CA THR A 36 -1.36 -2.92 17.12
C THR A 36 -2.30 -2.15 16.19
N PHE A 37 -2.77 -2.77 15.10
CA PHE A 37 -3.73 -2.14 14.21
C PHE A 37 -5.08 -1.90 14.90
N ASN A 38 -5.55 -2.85 15.71
CA ASN A 38 -6.84 -2.71 16.41
C ASN A 38 -6.87 -1.51 17.36
N THR A 39 -5.73 -1.19 17.98
CA THR A 39 -5.57 -0.06 18.90
C THR A 39 -5.32 1.28 18.20
N MET A 40 -5.21 1.30 16.86
CA MET A 40 -5.07 2.54 16.09
C MET A 40 -6.36 3.35 16.00
N PRO A 41 -6.24 4.69 15.90
CA PRO A 41 -7.39 5.53 15.56
C PRO A 41 -7.87 5.24 14.14
N ASP A 42 -9.18 5.36 13.91
CA ASP A 42 -9.80 5.00 12.61
C ASP A 42 -9.20 5.77 11.43
N VAL A 43 -8.83 7.05 11.62
CA VAL A 43 -8.14 7.85 10.60
C VAL A 43 -6.81 7.22 10.12
N GLU A 44 -6.10 6.51 11.00
CA GLU A 44 -4.87 5.81 10.61
C GLU A 44 -5.18 4.47 9.94
N LYS A 45 -6.28 3.81 10.32
CA LYS A 45 -6.77 2.60 9.65
C LYS A 45 -7.21 2.91 8.22
N ASP A 46 -8.02 3.95 8.03
CA ASP A 46 -8.43 4.45 6.71
C ASP A 46 -7.22 4.82 5.84
N ALA A 47 -6.24 5.50 6.43
CA ALA A 47 -5.02 5.84 5.69
C ALA A 47 -4.24 4.59 5.26
N LEU A 48 -4.23 3.53 6.08
CA LEU A 48 -3.54 2.28 5.77
C LEU A 48 -4.28 1.49 4.68
N ASP A 49 -5.61 1.52 4.70
CA ASP A 49 -6.44 0.94 3.66
C ASP A 49 -6.23 1.65 2.30
N ASP A 50 -6.21 2.98 2.28
CA ASP A 50 -5.86 3.79 1.10
C ASP A 50 -4.46 3.45 0.56
N LEU A 51 -3.50 3.23 1.46
CA LEU A 51 -2.15 2.80 1.07
C LEU A 51 -2.15 1.39 0.47
N LEU A 52 -2.89 0.45 1.04
CA LEU A 52 -3.02 -0.91 0.52
C LEU A 52 -3.62 -0.89 -0.90
N MET A 53 -4.68 -0.10 -1.12
CA MET A 53 -5.29 0.08 -2.43
C MET A 53 -4.30 0.68 -3.44
N LYS A 54 -3.48 1.66 -3.03
CA LYS A 54 -2.41 2.22 -3.86
C LYS A 54 -1.32 1.22 -4.22
N VAL A 55 -0.93 0.34 -3.30
CA VAL A 55 0.02 -0.75 -3.54
C VAL A 55 -0.55 -1.74 -4.56
N ILE A 56 -1.80 -2.18 -4.36
CA ILE A 56 -2.49 -3.11 -5.27
C ILE A 56 -2.59 -2.50 -6.66
N ASN A 57 -3.04 -1.25 -6.79
CA ASN A 57 -3.17 -0.59 -8.08
C ASN A 57 -1.81 -0.44 -8.78
N LYS A 58 -0.78 0.02 -8.07
CA LYS A 58 0.59 0.11 -8.62
C LYS A 58 1.11 -1.26 -9.04
N LYS A 59 0.78 -2.33 -8.32
CA LYS A 59 1.16 -3.71 -8.66
C LYS A 59 0.45 -4.18 -9.94
N GLU A 60 -0.84 -3.90 -10.08
CA GLU A 60 -1.61 -4.19 -11.29
C GLU A 60 -1.08 -3.41 -12.51
N TYR A 61 -0.59 -2.18 -12.33
CA TYR A 61 0.11 -1.43 -13.37
C TYR A 61 1.34 -2.19 -13.91
N PHE A 62 2.18 -2.74 -13.02
CA PHE A 62 3.30 -3.57 -13.44
C PHE A 62 2.88 -4.89 -14.09
N HIS A 63 1.71 -5.42 -13.76
CA HIS A 63 1.21 -6.67 -14.33
C HIS A 63 0.59 -6.47 -15.72
N SER A 64 -0.13 -5.37 -15.90
CA SER A 64 -0.89 -5.08 -17.12
C SER A 64 -0.09 -4.37 -18.21
N GLY A 65 1.03 -3.71 -17.84
CA GLY A 65 1.76 -2.85 -18.78
C GLY A 65 0.91 -1.69 -19.33
N LEU A 66 -0.26 -1.43 -18.74
CA LEU A 66 -1.24 -0.47 -19.22
C LEU A 66 -0.92 0.92 -18.68
N ASP A 67 -0.55 1.80 -19.60
CA ASP A 67 -0.34 3.23 -19.39
C ASP A 67 -1.55 3.88 -18.68
N PRO A 68 -1.38 4.60 -17.55
CA PRO A 68 -2.51 5.13 -16.77
C PRO A 68 -3.20 6.31 -17.48
N TRP A 69 -2.62 6.80 -18.58
CA TRP A 69 -3.18 7.88 -19.40
C TRP A 69 -4.33 7.43 -20.31
N MET A 70 -4.58 6.12 -20.46
CA MET A 70 -5.67 5.61 -21.31
C MET A 70 -7.05 5.50 -20.62
N LEU A 71 -7.15 5.87 -19.33
CA LEU A 71 -8.42 5.90 -18.58
C LEU A 71 -8.99 7.33 -18.41
N LYS A 72 -8.69 8.25 -19.33
CA LYS A 72 -9.49 9.46 -19.53
C LYS A 72 -10.31 9.33 -20.80
N HIS A 73 -11.56 8.87 -20.67
CA HIS A 73 -12.64 9.15 -21.63
C HIS A 73 -13.98 9.16 -20.89
#